data_AF-A0A935T3W3-F1
#
_entry.id   AF-A0A935T3W3-F1
#
_cell.length_a   1.000
_cell.length_b   1.000
_cell.length_c   1.000
_cell.angle_alpha   90.00
_cell.angle_beta   90.00
_cell.angle_gamma   90.00
#
_symmetry.space_group_name_H-M   'P 1'
#
loop_
_entity.id
_entity.type
_entity.pdbx_description
1 polymer ?
#
loop_
_entity_poly.entity_id
_entity_poly.type
_entity_poly.pdbx_seq_one_letter_code
_entity_poly.pdbx_strand_id
1 'polypeptide(L)'
;MLADRIAEPFDGAALVAIDAVLGLPRAFGMRAEGNQFLAVAEELLASGALERASKRAADWSPASPFFAVPAGLGGLTRFLDRAGGRAMLYRQLERATGARPVFARSGIPGTVGSGTIALWRALLAARRERPDRFRVWPFEIELEALPGARCIAVAESYPRACYAVALADALPTRPRAIAKGSPRARRIALDALQRASWIRERSVEITGLEAALASEDDFDALLQAAALVRLVDAGMPLTAPLVDPIWEGGILGTGGATIRAPNVPRRR
;
A
#
# COMPACT_ATOMS: atom_id res chain seq x y z
N MET A 1 6.20 21.99 6.91
CA MET A 1 4.81 22.39 7.22
C MET A 1 3.86 21.21 7.47
N LEU A 2 3.73 20.21 6.58
CA LEU A 2 2.99 18.95 6.91
C LEU A 2 3.86 17.94 7.67
N ALA A 3 5.12 17.76 7.25
CA ALA A 3 6.11 16.93 7.93
C ALA A 3 6.23 17.26 9.41
N ASP A 4 6.44 18.55 9.70
CA ASP A 4 6.62 19.05 11.06
C ASP A 4 5.37 18.78 11.89
N ARG A 5 4.17 19.02 11.35
CA ARG A 5 2.90 18.71 12.03
C ARG A 5 2.68 17.22 12.30
N ILE A 6 3.20 16.33 11.45
CA ILE A 6 3.09 14.88 11.64
C ILE A 6 4.11 14.39 12.67
N ALA A 7 5.34 14.92 12.70
CA ALA A 7 6.42 14.42 13.55
C ALA A 7 6.57 15.14 14.89
N GLU A 8 6.12 16.39 15.00
CA GLU A 8 6.19 17.22 16.21
C GLU A 8 5.54 16.56 17.45
N PRO A 9 4.40 15.84 17.34
CA PRO A 9 3.80 15.16 18.49
C PRO A 9 4.56 13.90 18.97
N PHE A 10 5.55 13.39 18.22
CA PHE A 10 6.14 12.06 18.43
C PHE A 10 7.66 12.08 18.63
N ASP A 11 8.20 13.14 19.25
CA ASP A 11 9.64 13.31 19.51
C ASP A 11 10.54 13.10 18.27
N GLY A 12 9.97 13.35 17.09
CA GLY A 12 10.68 13.41 15.82
C GLY A 12 10.57 12.20 14.90
N ALA A 13 9.99 11.07 15.31
CA ALA A 13 9.81 9.90 14.42
C ALA A 13 8.33 9.52 14.23
N ALA A 14 7.93 9.19 13.01
CA ALA A 14 6.57 8.74 12.73
C ALA A 14 6.54 7.68 11.62
N LEU A 15 5.61 6.71 11.73
CA LEU A 15 5.28 5.78 10.66
C LEU A 15 3.95 6.19 10.04
N VAL A 16 3.95 6.50 8.76
CA VAL A 16 2.75 6.88 8.00
C VAL A 16 2.39 5.76 7.04
N ALA A 17 1.29 5.08 7.34
CA ALA A 17 0.73 4.02 6.52
C ALA A 17 -0.25 4.62 5.48
N ILE A 18 -0.09 4.26 4.19
CA ILE A 18 -0.89 4.82 3.09
C ILE A 18 -1.44 3.70 2.20
N ASP A 19 -2.72 3.79 1.84
CA ASP A 19 -3.37 2.91 0.84
C ASP A 19 -2.99 3.30 -0.60
N ALA A 20 -1.71 3.19 -0.92
CA ALA A 20 -1.20 3.37 -2.26
C ALA A 20 0.12 2.61 -2.43
N VAL A 21 0.39 2.19 -3.66
CA VAL A 21 1.49 1.27 -3.94
C VAL A 21 2.85 1.97 -3.78
N LEU A 22 3.76 1.34 -3.06
CA LEU A 22 5.18 1.68 -3.00
C LEU A 22 6.01 0.50 -3.49
N GLY A 23 6.73 0.69 -4.59
CA GLY A 23 7.50 -0.35 -5.23
C GLY A 23 7.06 -0.66 -6.66
N LEU A 24 7.87 -1.47 -7.33
CA LEU A 24 7.71 -1.93 -8.70
C LEU A 24 7.89 -3.44 -8.75
N PRO A 25 7.26 -4.15 -9.72
CA PRO A 25 7.53 -5.57 -9.92
C PRO A 25 9.04 -5.80 -10.13
N ARG A 26 9.63 -6.78 -9.44
CA ARG A 26 11.09 -7.02 -9.54
C ARG A 26 11.54 -7.25 -10.98
N ALA A 27 10.80 -8.05 -11.76
CA ALA A 27 11.15 -8.32 -13.15
C ALA A 27 11.10 -7.05 -14.03
N PHE A 28 10.21 -6.11 -13.69
CA PHE A 28 10.20 -4.79 -14.33
C PHE A 28 11.48 -4.02 -14.01
N GLY A 29 11.83 -3.91 -12.73
CA GLY A 29 13.03 -3.21 -12.27
C GLY A 29 14.30 -3.71 -12.95
N MET A 30 14.49 -5.03 -12.98
CA MET A 30 15.64 -5.67 -13.65
C MET A 30 15.70 -5.37 -15.15
N ARG A 31 14.56 -5.17 -15.81
CA ARG A 31 14.50 -4.85 -17.24
C ARG A 31 14.67 -3.36 -17.52
N ALA A 32 14.29 -2.51 -16.58
CA ALA A 32 14.45 -1.07 -16.69
C ALA A 32 15.91 -0.61 -16.45
N GLU A 33 16.84 -1.55 -16.22
CA GLU A 33 18.27 -1.30 -15.95
C GLU A 33 18.54 -0.42 -14.72
N GLY A 34 17.53 -0.24 -13.87
CA GLY A 34 17.69 0.46 -12.60
C GLY A 34 18.31 -0.43 -11.52
N ASN A 35 18.87 0.21 -10.49
CA ASN A 35 19.43 -0.51 -9.33
C ASN A 35 18.38 -0.76 -8.23
N GLN A 36 17.37 0.10 -8.10
CA GLN A 36 16.34 0.04 -7.07
C GLN A 36 15.10 0.86 -7.44
N PHE A 37 13.98 0.59 -6.76
CA PHE A 37 12.69 1.23 -6.97
C PHE A 37 12.76 2.77 -7.04
N LEU A 38 13.37 3.40 -6.03
CA LEU A 38 13.34 4.87 -5.91
C LEU A 38 14.08 5.56 -7.07
N ALA A 39 15.19 4.99 -7.52
CA ALA A 39 15.93 5.50 -8.68
C ALA A 39 15.07 5.45 -9.94
N VAL A 40 14.42 4.32 -10.19
CA VAL A 40 13.51 4.16 -11.35
C VAL A 40 12.30 5.11 -11.24
N ALA A 41 11.74 5.29 -10.05
CA ALA A 41 10.63 6.22 -9.84
C ALA A 41 11.04 7.67 -10.15
N GLU A 42 12.26 8.07 -9.79
CA GLU A 42 12.82 9.40 -10.10
C GLU A 42 13.04 9.59 -11.61
N GLU A 43 13.57 8.59 -12.32
CA GLU A 43 13.74 8.62 -13.78
C GLU A 43 12.41 8.69 -14.52
N LEU A 44 11.42 7.91 -14.09
CA LEU A 44 10.07 7.94 -14.66
C LEU A 44 9.41 9.31 -14.43
N LEU A 45 9.65 9.94 -13.28
CA LEU A 45 9.18 11.30 -13.01
C LEU A 45 9.88 12.32 -13.92
N ALA A 46 11.21 12.28 -14.00
CA ALA A 46 12.02 13.22 -14.77
C ALA A 46 11.73 13.16 -16.29
N SER A 47 11.51 11.96 -16.82
CA SER A 47 11.15 11.73 -18.23
C SER A 47 9.67 12.02 -18.55
N GLY A 48 8.84 12.31 -17.56
CA GLY A 48 7.39 12.47 -17.69
C GLY A 48 6.64 11.15 -17.97
N ALA A 49 7.29 10.01 -17.79
CA ALA A 49 6.72 8.69 -18.07
C ALA A 49 5.59 8.29 -17.11
N LEU A 50 5.59 8.82 -15.87
CA LEU A 50 4.48 8.61 -14.93
C LEU A 50 3.12 9.08 -15.50
N GLU A 51 3.12 10.18 -16.26
CA GLU A 51 1.87 10.75 -16.79
C GLU A 51 1.44 10.16 -18.14
N ARG A 52 2.35 9.45 -18.82
CA ARG A 52 2.05 8.79 -20.10
C ARG A 52 1.41 7.43 -19.87
N ALA A 53 0.13 7.32 -20.19
CA ALA A 53 -0.60 6.06 -20.17
C ALA A 53 -0.77 5.51 -21.58
N SER A 54 -0.14 4.37 -21.88
CA SER A 54 -0.36 3.67 -23.15
C SER A 54 -1.80 3.18 -23.23
N LYS A 55 -2.48 3.48 -24.34
CA LYS A 55 -3.85 3.02 -24.62
C LYS A 55 -3.89 1.70 -25.38
N ARG A 56 -2.80 1.34 -26.06
CA ARG A 56 -2.64 0.07 -26.78
C ARG A 56 -1.49 -0.71 -26.17
N ALA A 57 -1.66 -2.03 -26.09
CA ALA A 57 -0.61 -2.90 -25.57
C ALA A 57 0.69 -2.78 -26.37
N ALA A 58 0.64 -2.64 -27.71
CA ALA A 58 1.84 -2.50 -28.53
C ALA A 58 2.75 -1.32 -28.11
N ASP A 59 2.15 -0.23 -27.60
CA ASP A 59 2.85 0.99 -27.18
C ASP A 59 3.42 0.89 -25.75
N TRP A 60 3.16 -0.21 -25.03
CA TRP A 60 3.70 -0.41 -23.70
C TRP A 60 5.20 -0.74 -23.76
N SER A 61 5.98 -0.12 -22.88
CA SER A 61 7.39 -0.39 -22.68
C SER A 61 7.83 -0.03 -21.26
N PRO A 62 9.00 -0.50 -20.79
CA PRO A 62 9.56 -0.07 -19.51
C PRO A 62 9.71 1.45 -19.37
N ALA A 63 10.02 2.17 -20.46
CA ALA A 63 10.14 3.63 -20.48
C ALA A 63 8.79 4.38 -20.46
N SER A 64 7.67 3.68 -20.63
CA SER A 64 6.31 4.23 -20.53
C SER A 64 5.38 3.16 -19.93
N PRO A 65 5.54 2.85 -18.64
CA PRO A 65 5.06 1.61 -18.09
C PRO A 65 3.58 1.65 -17.69
N PHE A 66 3.01 2.84 -17.52
CA PHE A 66 1.61 3.00 -17.16
C PHE A 66 0.69 2.82 -18.37
N PHE A 67 -0.51 2.30 -18.13
CA PHE A 67 -1.49 2.05 -19.19
C PHE A 67 -2.93 2.21 -18.73
N ALA A 68 -3.80 2.50 -19.70
CA ALA A 68 -5.25 2.43 -19.55
C ALA A 68 -5.74 1.14 -20.21
N VAL A 69 -6.51 0.32 -19.49
CA VAL A 69 -7.03 -0.93 -20.03
C VAL A 69 -8.26 -0.62 -20.90
N PRO A 70 -8.25 -0.94 -22.22
CA PRO A 70 -9.42 -0.74 -23.06
C PRO A 70 -10.61 -1.58 -22.59
N ALA A 71 -11.82 -1.05 -22.79
CA ALA A 71 -13.03 -1.83 -22.62
C ALA A 71 -13.06 -3.01 -23.61
N GLY A 72 -13.67 -4.13 -23.19
CA GLY A 72 -13.82 -5.34 -24.00
C GLY A 72 -12.96 -6.53 -23.56
N LEU A 73 -13.15 -7.66 -24.23
CA LEU A 73 -12.51 -8.93 -23.90
C LEU A 73 -10.99 -8.87 -24.11
N GLY A 74 -10.24 -9.32 -23.12
CA GLY A 74 -8.78 -9.49 -23.20
C GLY A 74 -7.95 -8.20 -23.05
N GLY A 75 -8.55 -7.07 -22.66
CA GLY A 75 -7.83 -5.79 -22.52
C GLY A 75 -6.55 -5.90 -21.69
N LEU A 76 -6.64 -6.41 -20.46
CA LEU A 76 -5.48 -6.59 -19.57
C LEU A 76 -4.55 -7.72 -20.03
N THR A 77 -5.09 -8.78 -20.63
CA THR A 77 -4.31 -9.92 -21.15
C THR A 77 -3.31 -9.47 -22.21
N ARG A 78 -3.71 -8.57 -23.12
CA ARG A 78 -2.80 -8.05 -24.15
C ARG A 78 -1.60 -7.29 -23.57
N PHE A 79 -1.80 -6.53 -22.49
CA PHE A 79 -0.68 -5.87 -21.80
C PHE A 79 0.22 -6.88 -21.08
N LEU A 80 -0.37 -7.91 -20.46
CA LEU A 80 0.39 -9.02 -19.88
C LEU A 80 1.26 -9.70 -20.93
N ASP A 81 0.70 -10.05 -22.08
CA ASP A 81 1.41 -10.72 -23.17
C ASP A 81 2.53 -9.82 -23.71
N ARG A 82 2.24 -8.54 -23.96
CA ARG A 82 3.24 -7.56 -24.40
C ARG A 82 4.40 -7.45 -23.41
N ALA A 83 4.08 -7.38 -22.12
CA ALA A 83 5.07 -7.16 -21.08
C ALA A 83 5.99 -8.37 -20.89
N GLY A 84 5.60 -9.56 -21.36
CA GLY A 84 6.30 -10.82 -21.11
C GLY A 84 5.78 -11.57 -19.89
N GLY A 85 4.53 -11.33 -19.50
CA GLY A 85 3.82 -12.08 -18.48
C GLY A 85 3.56 -11.34 -17.17
N ARG A 86 3.00 -12.06 -16.19
CA ARG A 86 2.52 -11.48 -14.92
C ARG A 86 3.64 -10.90 -14.06
N ALA A 87 4.81 -11.52 -14.03
CA ALA A 87 5.94 -11.06 -13.22
C ALA A 87 6.40 -9.63 -13.60
N MET A 88 6.14 -9.21 -14.84
CA MET A 88 6.51 -7.88 -15.34
C MET A 88 5.54 -6.78 -14.90
N LEU A 89 4.28 -7.11 -14.58
CA LEU A 89 3.26 -6.13 -14.23
C LEU A 89 2.76 -6.23 -12.78
N TYR A 90 3.03 -7.34 -12.09
CA TYR A 90 2.54 -7.62 -10.74
C TYR A 90 3.71 -7.91 -9.81
N ARG A 91 3.76 -7.29 -8.62
CA ARG A 91 4.67 -7.67 -7.54
C ARG A 91 4.20 -8.96 -6.88
N GLN A 92 5.02 -9.55 -6.01
CA GLN A 92 4.62 -10.71 -5.20
C GLN A 92 3.31 -10.45 -4.45
N LEU A 93 3.16 -9.25 -3.89
CA LEU A 93 2.00 -8.86 -3.10
C LEU A 93 0.71 -8.77 -3.93
N GLU A 94 0.70 -8.19 -5.14
CA GLU A 94 -0.51 -8.25 -5.98
C GLU A 94 -0.85 -9.68 -6.38
N ARG A 95 0.16 -10.54 -6.62
CA ARG A 95 -0.08 -11.96 -6.96
C ARG A 95 -0.69 -12.71 -5.78
N ALA A 96 -0.26 -12.41 -4.56
CA ALA A 96 -0.74 -13.00 -3.33
C ALA A 96 -2.14 -12.52 -2.92
N THR A 97 -2.40 -11.22 -3.04
CA THR A 97 -3.69 -10.60 -2.67
C THR A 97 -4.73 -10.66 -3.80
N GLY A 98 -4.27 -10.84 -5.04
CA GLY A 98 -5.08 -10.71 -6.26
C GLY A 98 -5.49 -9.27 -6.55
N ALA A 99 -4.69 -8.30 -6.12
CA ALA A 99 -4.83 -6.89 -6.46
C ALA A 99 -4.50 -6.61 -7.94
N ARG A 100 -4.78 -5.38 -8.38
CA ARG A 100 -4.51 -4.93 -9.76
C ARG A 100 -3.04 -4.51 -9.91
N PRO A 101 -2.46 -4.64 -11.12
CA PRO A 101 -1.08 -4.24 -11.34
C PRO A 101 -0.90 -2.74 -11.12
N VAL A 102 0.23 -2.34 -10.53
CA VAL A 102 0.56 -0.95 -10.19
C VAL A 102 0.45 0.00 -11.39
N PHE A 103 0.78 -0.50 -12.58
CA PHE A 103 0.81 0.27 -13.81
C PHE A 103 -0.57 0.55 -14.45
N ALA A 104 -1.63 -0.14 -14.03
CA ALA A 104 -2.96 0.08 -14.57
C ALA A 104 -3.58 1.33 -13.93
N ARG A 105 -3.83 2.38 -14.73
CA ARG A 105 -4.40 3.66 -14.27
C ARG A 105 -5.92 3.71 -14.32
N SER A 106 -6.52 3.06 -15.32
CA SER A 106 -7.96 3.11 -15.56
C SER A 106 -8.44 1.95 -16.43
N GLY A 107 -9.76 1.87 -16.61
CA GLY A 107 -10.40 0.93 -17.54
C GLY A 107 -10.81 -0.42 -16.94
N ILE A 108 -10.40 -0.70 -15.70
CA ILE A 108 -10.92 -1.82 -14.90
C ILE A 108 -11.21 -1.36 -13.47
N PRO A 109 -12.23 -1.90 -12.80
CA PRO A 109 -12.48 -1.59 -11.38
C PRO A 109 -11.30 -1.99 -10.48
N GLY A 110 -10.99 -1.09 -9.54
CA GLY A 110 -9.93 -1.27 -8.54
C GLY A 110 -8.51 -1.01 -9.04
N THR A 111 -8.32 -0.24 -10.11
CA THR A 111 -6.99 0.25 -10.50
C THR A 111 -6.42 1.22 -9.49
N VAL A 112 -5.12 1.12 -9.25
CA VAL A 112 -4.39 1.92 -8.25
C VAL A 112 -3.39 2.90 -8.87
N GLY A 113 -3.14 2.81 -10.18
CA GLY A 113 -2.03 3.53 -10.82
C GLY A 113 -2.11 5.04 -10.68
N SER A 114 -3.30 5.64 -10.78
CA SER A 114 -3.44 7.11 -10.65
C SER A 114 -3.12 7.61 -9.22
N GLY A 115 -3.64 6.93 -8.19
CA GLY A 115 -3.31 7.26 -6.79
C GLY A 115 -1.83 7.00 -6.48
N THR A 116 -1.27 5.93 -7.05
CA THR A 116 0.16 5.60 -6.94
C THR A 116 1.05 6.69 -7.53
N ILE A 117 0.74 7.18 -8.74
CA ILE A 117 1.48 8.29 -9.38
C ILE A 117 1.42 9.55 -8.50
N ALA A 118 0.24 9.90 -7.99
CA ALA A 118 0.07 11.06 -7.13
C ALA A 118 0.92 10.94 -5.85
N LEU A 119 0.92 9.76 -5.21
CA LEU A 119 1.77 9.47 -4.05
C LEU A 119 3.25 9.61 -4.41
N TRP A 120 3.72 8.96 -5.48
CA TRP A 120 5.14 9.00 -5.84
C TRP A 120 5.62 10.41 -6.12
N ARG A 121 4.81 11.24 -6.79
CA ARG A 121 5.14 12.65 -7.02
C ARG A 121 5.32 13.42 -5.70
N ALA A 122 4.36 13.31 -4.79
CA ALA A 122 4.41 13.99 -3.51
C ALA A 122 5.59 13.49 -2.65
N LEU A 123 5.81 12.18 -2.64
CA LEU A 123 6.88 11.53 -1.89
C LEU A 123 8.27 11.93 -2.39
N LEU A 124 8.49 11.88 -3.71
CA LEU A 124 9.77 12.26 -4.32
C LEU A 124 10.04 13.76 -4.15
N ALA A 125 9.02 14.61 -4.21
CA ALA A 125 9.15 16.03 -3.89
C ALA A 125 9.56 16.24 -2.43
N ALA A 126 8.84 15.62 -1.48
CA ALA A 126 9.16 15.72 -0.06
C ALA A 126 10.57 15.19 0.28
N ARG A 127 11.00 14.09 -0.36
CA ARG A 127 12.36 13.54 -0.22
C ARG A 127 13.42 14.52 -0.72
N ARG A 128 13.20 15.20 -1.84
CA ARG A 128 14.15 16.20 -2.37
C ARG A 128 14.23 17.44 -1.48
N GLU A 129 13.09 17.90 -0.97
CA GLU A 129 13.03 19.08 -0.11
C GLU A 129 13.63 18.83 1.28
N ARG A 130 13.43 17.62 1.83
CA ARG A 130 13.86 17.26 3.18
C ARG A 130 14.40 15.83 3.25
N PRO A 131 15.59 15.57 2.67
CA PRO A 131 16.16 14.24 2.53
C PRO A 131 16.59 13.62 3.86
N ASP A 132 16.51 14.31 5.00
CA ASP A 132 16.80 13.75 6.33
C ASP A 132 15.53 13.48 7.16
N ARG A 133 14.38 13.99 6.72
CA ARG A 133 13.11 13.90 7.46
C ARG A 133 12.13 12.91 6.87
N PHE A 134 12.25 12.58 5.59
CA PHE A 134 11.38 11.60 4.94
C PHE A 134 12.19 10.40 4.46
N ARG A 135 11.71 9.22 4.82
CA ARG A 135 12.22 7.92 4.37
C ARG A 135 11.07 7.10 3.82
N VAL A 136 11.35 6.22 2.86
CA VAL A 136 10.38 5.25 2.35
C VAL A 136 10.73 3.88 2.89
N TRP A 137 9.83 3.29 3.68
CA TRP A 137 9.97 1.90 4.10
C TRP A 137 9.45 0.97 2.99
N PRO A 138 10.10 -0.19 2.71
CA PRO A 138 11.35 -0.72 3.29
C PRO A 138 12.64 -0.30 2.54
N PHE A 139 12.58 0.69 1.65
CA PHE A 139 13.68 0.98 0.72
C PHE A 139 14.85 1.75 1.34
N GLU A 140 14.57 2.60 2.33
CA GLU A 140 15.57 3.51 2.90
C GLU A 140 15.77 3.36 4.41
N ILE A 141 14.85 2.64 5.08
CA ILE A 141 14.88 2.44 6.52
C ILE A 141 14.15 1.15 6.88
N GLU A 142 14.68 0.44 7.87
CA GLU A 142 14.03 -0.71 8.51
C GLU A 142 13.12 -0.25 9.67
N LEU A 143 12.05 -0.98 9.98
CA LEU A 143 11.07 -0.57 11.01
C LEU A 143 11.73 -0.46 12.39
N GLU A 144 12.67 -1.36 12.69
CA GLU A 144 13.41 -1.43 13.94
C GLU A 144 14.30 -0.21 14.16
N ALA A 145 14.76 0.44 13.08
CA ALA A 145 15.60 1.61 13.14
C ALA A 145 14.80 2.92 13.30
N LEU A 146 13.49 2.90 13.03
CA LEU A 146 12.65 4.10 13.00
C LEU A 146 12.62 4.90 14.31
N PRO A 147 12.52 4.29 15.51
CA PRO A 147 12.50 5.05 16.76
C PRO A 147 13.74 5.91 16.99
N GLY A 148 14.91 5.49 16.46
CA GLY A 148 16.17 6.24 16.59
C GLY A 148 16.42 7.26 15.47
N ALA A 149 15.68 7.19 14.36
CA ALA A 149 16.02 7.90 13.13
C ALA A 149 15.51 9.35 13.07
N ARG A 150 14.60 9.76 13.99
CA ARG A 150 13.97 11.11 14.00
C ARG A 150 13.45 11.55 12.62
N CYS A 151 12.87 10.60 11.88
CA CYS A 151 12.31 10.79 10.56
C CYS A 151 10.88 10.25 10.45
N ILE A 152 10.18 10.68 9.41
CA ILE A 152 8.90 10.11 8.98
C ILE A 152 9.20 9.01 7.96
N ALA A 153 8.83 7.78 8.29
CA ALA A 153 8.81 6.68 7.34
C ALA A 153 7.42 6.58 6.70
N VAL A 154 7.36 6.66 5.38
CA VAL A 154 6.15 6.41 4.60
C VAL A 154 6.15 4.95 4.17
N ALA A 155 5.04 4.26 4.38
CA ALA A 155 4.87 2.84 4.13
C ALA A 155 3.53 2.53 3.46
N GLU A 156 3.51 1.50 2.63
CA GLU A 156 2.27 1.00 2.00
C GLU A 156 1.46 0.20 3.02
N SER A 157 0.15 0.35 2.99
CA SER A 157 -0.81 -0.44 3.77
C SER A 157 -1.83 -1.12 2.86
N TYR A 158 -2.46 -2.19 3.37
CA TYR A 158 -3.54 -2.86 2.66
C TYR A 158 -4.82 -2.82 3.50
N PRO A 159 -5.76 -1.91 3.21
CA PRO A 159 -6.94 -1.69 4.06
C PRO A 159 -7.71 -2.96 4.36
N ARG A 160 -7.86 -3.87 3.38
CA ARG A 160 -8.59 -5.13 3.60
C ARG A 160 -7.92 -6.06 4.61
N ALA A 161 -6.59 -6.06 4.69
CA ALA A 161 -5.89 -6.78 5.74
C ALA A 161 -6.06 -6.05 7.07
N CYS A 162 -5.90 -4.73 7.09
CA CYS A 162 -6.08 -3.91 8.29
C CYS A 162 -7.50 -4.05 8.89
N TYR A 163 -8.55 -3.99 8.07
CA TYR A 163 -9.92 -4.20 8.54
C TYR A 163 -10.11 -5.56 9.19
N ALA A 164 -9.52 -6.61 8.60
CA ALA A 164 -9.62 -7.94 9.16
C ALA A 164 -8.87 -8.02 10.49
N VAL A 165 -7.64 -7.53 10.54
CA VAL A 165 -6.79 -7.52 11.73
C VAL A 165 -7.42 -6.68 12.83
N ALA A 166 -7.95 -5.49 12.56
CA ALA A 166 -8.55 -4.64 13.59
C ALA A 166 -9.83 -5.27 14.20
N LEU A 167 -10.64 -5.97 13.38
CA LEU A 167 -12.00 -6.38 13.76
C LEU A 167 -12.16 -7.87 14.12
N ALA A 168 -11.16 -8.72 13.91
CA ALA A 168 -11.28 -10.16 14.18
C ALA A 168 -11.21 -10.49 15.68
N ASP A 169 -11.82 -11.58 16.12
CA ASP A 169 -11.63 -12.03 17.51
C ASP A 169 -10.23 -12.66 17.70
N ALA A 170 -9.72 -13.34 16.67
CA ALA A 170 -8.42 -14.00 16.68
C ALA A 170 -7.60 -13.73 15.41
N LEU A 171 -6.28 -13.87 15.53
CA LEU A 171 -5.31 -13.79 14.45
C LEU A 171 -4.60 -15.15 14.28
N PRO A 172 -4.17 -15.52 13.06
CA PRO A 172 -4.32 -14.78 11.81
C PRO A 172 -5.74 -14.85 11.24
N THR A 173 -6.11 -13.89 10.40
CA THR A 173 -7.46 -13.79 9.80
C THR A 173 -7.44 -13.52 8.30
N ARG A 174 -8.53 -13.80 7.58
CA ARG A 174 -8.59 -13.56 6.13
C ARG A 174 -8.88 -12.09 5.84
N PRO A 175 -8.23 -11.46 4.82
CA PRO A 175 -8.54 -10.10 4.41
C PRO A 175 -10.04 -9.88 4.16
N ARG A 176 -10.59 -8.82 4.75
CA ARG A 176 -12.01 -8.50 4.77
C ARG A 176 -12.29 -7.30 3.86
N ALA A 177 -13.36 -7.35 3.09
CA ALA A 177 -13.87 -6.17 2.38
C ALA A 177 -14.94 -5.48 3.22
N ILE A 178 -14.93 -4.15 3.24
CA ILE A 178 -15.98 -3.32 3.84
C ILE A 178 -16.44 -2.35 2.76
N ALA A 179 -17.76 -2.19 2.60
CA ALA A 179 -18.33 -1.20 1.69
C ALA A 179 -18.21 0.20 2.31
N LYS A 180 -16.98 0.75 2.37
CA LYS A 180 -16.67 1.98 3.10
C LYS A 180 -17.47 3.21 2.64
N GLY A 181 -17.89 3.26 1.38
CA GLY A 181 -18.81 4.31 0.89
C GLY A 181 -20.23 4.25 1.47
N SER A 182 -20.57 3.22 2.24
CA SER A 182 -21.80 3.17 3.03
C SER A 182 -21.54 3.64 4.47
N PRO A 183 -22.14 4.77 4.92
CA PRO A 183 -22.06 5.19 6.32
C PRO A 183 -22.55 4.12 7.31
N ARG A 184 -23.54 3.31 6.91
CA ARG A 184 -24.02 2.18 7.72
C ARG A 184 -22.95 1.10 7.89
N ALA A 185 -22.23 0.75 6.83
CA ALA A 185 -21.16 -0.24 6.91
C ALA A 185 -20.00 0.26 7.80
N ARG A 186 -19.65 1.56 7.70
CA ARG A 186 -18.66 2.18 8.58
C ARG A 186 -19.08 2.14 10.04
N ARG A 187 -20.32 2.54 10.36
CA ARG A 187 -20.87 2.45 11.73
C ARG A 187 -20.76 1.04 12.30
N ILE A 188 -21.23 0.03 11.56
CA ILE A 188 -21.14 -1.38 12.00
C ILE A 188 -19.70 -1.80 12.30
N ALA A 189 -18.74 -1.38 11.47
CA ALA A 189 -17.33 -1.69 11.67
C ALA A 189 -16.73 -0.95 12.88
N LEU A 190 -17.07 0.32 13.09
CA LEU A 190 -16.63 1.09 14.26
C LEU A 190 -17.22 0.53 15.56
N ASP A 191 -18.51 0.19 15.57
CA ASP A 191 -19.16 -0.47 16.72
C ASP A 191 -18.53 -1.85 17.03
N ALA A 192 -18.07 -2.56 15.99
CA ALA A 192 -17.36 -3.82 16.16
C ALA A 192 -15.94 -3.60 16.72
N LEU A 193 -15.23 -2.57 16.23
CA LEU A 193 -13.90 -2.21 16.75
C LEU A 193 -13.97 -1.86 18.24
N GLN A 194 -14.91 -1.00 18.65
CA GLN A 194 -15.05 -0.61 20.06
C GLN A 194 -15.39 -1.78 20.99
N ARG A 195 -16.02 -2.83 20.46
CA ARG A 195 -16.38 -4.04 21.21
C ARG A 195 -15.33 -5.15 21.15
N ALA A 196 -14.28 -4.98 20.33
CA ALA A 196 -13.26 -6.00 20.18
C ALA A 196 -12.58 -6.29 21.52
N SER A 197 -12.36 -7.58 21.82
CA SER A 197 -11.75 -8.01 23.09
C SER A 197 -10.40 -7.34 23.34
N TRP A 198 -9.54 -7.33 22.32
CA TRP A 198 -8.20 -6.74 22.40
C TRP A 198 -8.21 -5.24 22.74
N ILE A 199 -9.25 -4.49 22.31
CA ILE A 199 -9.41 -3.08 22.71
C ILE A 199 -9.75 -2.98 24.19
N ARG A 200 -10.76 -3.74 24.64
CA ARG A 200 -11.26 -3.67 26.02
C ARG A 200 -10.27 -4.20 27.04
N GLU A 201 -9.68 -5.36 26.78
CA GLU A 201 -8.73 -6.04 27.67
C GLU A 201 -7.43 -5.24 27.84
N ARG A 202 -7.04 -4.46 26.82
CA ARG A 202 -5.85 -3.61 26.85
C ARG A 202 -6.14 -2.14 27.16
N SER A 203 -7.42 -1.79 27.35
CA SER A 203 -7.86 -0.41 27.57
C SER A 203 -7.33 0.57 26.51
N VAL A 204 -7.31 0.14 25.25
CA VAL A 204 -6.89 0.98 24.13
C VAL A 204 -7.94 2.05 23.90
N GLU A 205 -7.54 3.32 24.00
CA GLU A 205 -8.39 4.45 23.67
C GLU A 205 -8.47 4.61 22.14
N ILE A 206 -9.69 4.65 21.60
CA ILE A 206 -9.93 4.92 20.18
C ILE A 206 -10.53 6.33 20.05
N THR A 207 -9.78 7.22 19.43
CA THR A 207 -10.20 8.59 19.13
C THR A 207 -10.55 8.74 17.64
N GLY A 208 -11.21 9.84 17.26
CA GLY A 208 -11.51 10.14 15.85
C GLY A 208 -12.68 9.36 15.23
N LEU A 209 -13.53 8.71 16.04
CA LEU A 209 -14.67 7.90 15.57
C LEU A 209 -15.67 8.70 14.71
N GLU A 210 -15.95 9.95 15.09
CA GLU A 210 -16.88 10.81 14.34
C GLU A 210 -16.33 11.15 12.94
N ALA A 211 -15.04 11.48 12.86
CA ALA A 211 -14.35 11.73 11.58
C ALA A 211 -14.37 10.46 10.72
N ALA A 212 -14.02 9.30 11.30
CA ALA A 212 -14.07 8.01 10.62
C ALA A 212 -15.49 7.63 10.13
N LEU A 213 -16.53 8.02 10.86
CA LEU A 213 -17.91 7.81 10.42
C LEU A 213 -18.31 8.75 9.27
N ALA A 214 -17.74 9.95 9.22
CA ALA A 214 -18.04 10.97 8.22
C ALA A 214 -17.27 10.75 6.91
N SER A 215 -15.98 10.40 6.97
CA SER A 215 -15.07 10.25 5.81
C SER A 215 -14.60 8.81 5.56
N GLU A 216 -14.50 8.41 4.28
CA GLU A 216 -13.92 7.11 3.90
C GLU A 216 -12.43 7.04 4.20
N ASP A 217 -11.72 8.15 4.04
CA ASP A 217 -10.28 8.23 4.24
C ASP A 217 -9.94 8.17 5.74
N ASP A 218 -10.70 8.88 6.57
CA ASP A 218 -10.52 8.82 8.03
C ASP A 218 -10.91 7.45 8.59
N PHE A 219 -11.92 6.78 8.00
CA PHE A 219 -12.26 5.40 8.34
C PHE A 219 -11.09 4.44 8.08
N ASP A 220 -10.45 4.57 6.92
CA ASP A 220 -9.31 3.76 6.55
C ASP A 220 -8.11 4.04 7.45
N ALA A 221 -7.82 5.30 7.72
CA ALA A 221 -6.73 5.70 8.62
C ALA A 221 -6.92 5.13 10.04
N LEU A 222 -8.13 5.22 10.60
CA LEU A 222 -8.44 4.70 11.93
C LEU A 222 -8.28 3.17 11.99
N LEU A 223 -8.85 2.44 11.01
CA LEU A 223 -8.77 0.98 10.99
C LEU A 223 -7.34 0.49 10.72
N GLN A 224 -6.55 1.23 9.93
CA GLN A 224 -5.13 0.96 9.72
C GLN A 224 -4.35 1.14 11.02
N ALA A 225 -4.51 2.27 11.71
CA ALA A 225 -3.85 2.53 12.99
C ALA A 225 -4.21 1.44 14.02
N ALA A 226 -5.50 1.13 14.18
CA ALA A 226 -5.96 0.08 15.08
C ALA A 226 -5.35 -1.30 14.75
N ALA A 227 -5.26 -1.64 13.46
CA ALA A 227 -4.64 -2.91 13.04
C ALA A 227 -3.16 -2.97 13.41
N LEU A 228 -2.40 -1.87 13.19
CA LEU A 228 -0.98 -1.83 13.51
C LEU A 228 -0.74 -1.89 15.02
N VAL A 229 -1.50 -1.14 15.81
CA VAL A 229 -1.45 -1.20 17.28
C VAL A 229 -1.72 -2.62 17.77
N ARG A 230 -2.74 -3.29 17.22
CA ARG A 230 -3.04 -4.68 17.58
C ARG A 230 -1.88 -5.63 17.27
N LEU A 231 -1.21 -5.48 16.13
CA LEU A 231 -0.08 -6.32 15.77
C LEU A 231 1.10 -6.11 16.72
N VAL A 232 1.38 -4.86 17.09
CA VAL A 232 2.40 -4.52 18.10
C VAL A 232 2.04 -5.13 19.46
N ASP A 233 0.81 -4.94 19.95
CA ASP A 233 0.34 -5.50 21.24
C ASP A 233 0.42 -7.03 21.27
N ALA A 234 0.07 -7.68 20.15
CA ALA A 234 0.10 -9.14 20.03
C ALA A 234 1.52 -9.70 19.80
N GLY A 235 2.56 -8.85 19.70
CA GLY A 235 3.92 -9.28 19.36
C GLY A 235 4.02 -9.95 17.99
N MET A 236 3.11 -9.60 17.06
CA MET A 236 3.08 -10.15 15.71
C MET A 236 3.85 -9.24 14.74
N PRO A 237 4.42 -9.80 13.65
CA PRO A 237 5.00 -8.99 12.59
C PRO A 237 3.98 -7.98 12.04
N LEU A 238 4.43 -6.77 11.67
CA LEU A 238 3.57 -5.79 11.01
C LEU A 238 3.20 -6.20 9.57
N THR A 239 3.99 -7.09 8.97
CA THR A 239 3.88 -7.48 7.57
C THR A 239 3.93 -9.00 7.41
N ALA A 240 3.36 -9.51 6.32
CA ALA A 240 3.65 -10.85 5.84
C ALA A 240 5.13 -10.96 5.41
N PRO A 241 5.70 -12.17 5.29
CA PRO A 241 7.08 -12.39 4.83
C PRO A 241 7.22 -12.22 3.30
N LEU A 242 6.69 -11.12 2.77
CA LEU A 242 6.73 -10.71 1.37
C LEU A 242 7.23 -9.26 1.29
N VAL A 243 8.41 -9.02 1.88
CA VAL A 243 9.08 -7.72 1.90
C VAL A 243 10.29 -7.78 0.97
N ASP A 244 10.39 -6.82 0.07
CA ASP A 244 11.49 -6.65 -0.87
C ASP A 244 12.03 -5.21 -0.78
N PRO A 245 13.17 -4.99 -0.12
CA PRO A 245 13.71 -3.65 0.11
C PRO A 245 14.32 -3.01 -1.15
N ILE A 246 14.41 -3.74 -2.27
CA ILE A 246 15.04 -3.23 -3.50
C ILE A 246 13.97 -2.80 -4.50
N TRP A 247 12.95 -3.63 -4.69
CA TRP A 247 12.00 -3.47 -5.79
C TRP A 247 10.56 -3.39 -5.36
N GLU A 248 10.06 -4.45 -4.72
CA GLU A 248 8.61 -4.63 -4.58
C GLU A 248 8.01 -3.96 -3.33
N GLY A 249 8.83 -3.61 -2.34
CA GLY A 249 8.38 -3.03 -1.08
C GLY A 249 7.78 -4.08 -0.14
N GLY A 250 6.98 -3.61 0.82
CA GLY A 250 6.23 -4.44 1.74
C GLY A 250 4.89 -3.78 2.05
N ILE A 251 3.96 -4.51 2.68
CA ILE A 251 2.65 -3.96 3.04
C ILE A 251 2.36 -4.14 4.53
N LEU A 252 2.19 -3.01 5.23
CA LEU A 252 1.79 -2.97 6.62
C LEU A 252 0.37 -3.52 6.84
N GLY A 253 0.14 -4.06 8.04
CA GLY A 253 -1.14 -4.65 8.46
C GLY A 253 -1.37 -6.07 7.95
N THR A 254 -0.40 -6.66 7.23
CA THR A 254 -0.55 -8.00 6.65
C THR A 254 -0.01 -9.13 7.52
N GLY A 255 0.77 -8.85 8.57
CA GLY A 255 1.36 -9.90 9.40
C GLY A 255 0.36 -10.67 10.27
N GLY A 256 -0.80 -10.09 10.59
CA GLY A 256 -1.94 -10.79 11.20
C GLY A 256 -2.94 -11.34 10.20
N ALA A 257 -2.66 -11.27 8.89
CA ALA A 257 -3.57 -11.71 7.85
C ALA A 257 -3.06 -12.98 7.16
N THR A 258 -3.97 -13.91 6.83
CA THR A 258 -3.67 -15.06 6.00
C THR A 258 -3.55 -14.63 4.54
N ILE A 259 -2.35 -14.18 4.16
CA ILE A 259 -1.98 -13.85 2.79
C ILE A 259 -1.61 -15.14 2.04
N ARG A 260 -2.11 -15.30 0.82
CA ARG A 260 -1.82 -16.50 0.02
C ARG A 260 -0.37 -16.46 -0.45
N ALA A 261 0.24 -17.64 -0.60
CA ALA A 261 1.51 -17.73 -1.30
C ALA A 261 1.37 -17.18 -2.73
N PRO A 262 2.36 -16.43 -3.24
CA PRO A 262 2.33 -15.94 -4.61
C PRO A 262 2.25 -17.12 -5.58
N ASN A 263 1.54 -16.93 -6.70
CA ASN A 263 1.37 -17.92 -7.79
C ASN A 263 0.47 -19.13 -7.50
N VAL A 264 -0.19 -19.22 -6.33
CA VAL A 264 -1.22 -20.24 -6.10
C VAL A 264 -2.53 -19.81 -6.81
N PRO A 265 -3.10 -20.63 -7.72
CA PRO A 265 -4.34 -20.28 -8.41
C PRO A 265 -5.49 -20.02 -7.43
N ARG A 266 -6.34 -19.03 -7.72
CA ARG A 266 -7.60 -18.88 -6.98
C ARG A 266 -8.48 -20.10 -7.31
N ARG A 267 -8.80 -20.93 -6.31
CA ARG A 267 -9.94 -21.86 -6.43
C ARG A 267 -11.17 -21.03 -6.79
N ARG A 268 -11.79 -21.36 -7.93
CA ARG A 268 -13.04 -20.75 -8.38
C ARG A 268 -14.17 -21.18 -7.45
#